data_AF-L8J7S0-F1
#
_entry.id   AF-L8J7S0-F1
#
_cell.length_a   1.000
_cell.length_b   1.000
_cell.length_c   1.000
_cell.angle_alpha   90.00
_cell.angle_beta   90.00
_cell.angle_gamma   90.00
#
_symmetry.space_group_name_H-M   'P 1'
#
loop_
_entity.id
_entity.type
_entity.pdbx_description
1 polymer ?
#
loop_
_entity_poly.entity_id
_entity_poly.type
_entity_poly.pdbx_seq_one_letter_code
_entity_poly.pdbx_strand_id
1 'polypeptide(L)' 'MDNNTETLRDAIGTIYSTFPKLNYTPHPDDLKLLAAYMKSTESEYPKSLDLLLSVNNADIELELIKYKRF' A
#
# COMPACT_ATOMS: atom_id res chain seq x y z
N MET A 1 4.42 -20.04 0.61
CA MET A 1 5.11 -18.77 0.34
C MET A 1 4.08 -17.86 -0.26
N ASP A 2 3.45 -17.08 0.61
CA ASP A 2 2.35 -16.20 0.26
C ASP A 2 2.90 -15.00 -0.52
N ASN A 3 3.08 -15.19 -1.84
CA ASN A 3 3.55 -14.15 -2.77
C ASN A 3 2.75 -12.84 -2.61
N ASN A 4 1.50 -12.95 -2.16
CA ASN A 4 0.63 -11.81 -1.86
C ASN A 4 1.16 -10.96 -0.71
N THR A 5 1.73 -11.56 0.34
CA THR A 5 2.27 -10.83 1.51
C THR A 5 3.48 -9.99 1.14
N GLU A 6 4.43 -10.56 0.39
CA GLU A 6 5.61 -9.83 -0.08
C GLU A 6 5.22 -8.69 -1.03
N THR A 7 4.27 -8.95 -1.93
CA THR A 7 3.75 -7.93 -2.85
C THR A 7 2.99 -6.81 -2.11
N LEU A 8 2.25 -7.14 -1.04
CA LEU A 8 1.53 -6.14 -0.24
C LEU A 8 2.50 -5.23 0.53
N ARG A 9 3.55 -5.83 1.10
CA ARG A 9 4.60 -5.08 1.78
C ARG A 9 5.32 -4.12 0.82
N ASP A 10 5.64 -4.57 -0.38
CA ASP A 10 6.25 -3.74 -1.42
C ASP A 10 5.32 -2.58 -1.84
N ALA A 11 4.03 -2.86 -2.01
CA ALA A 11 3.02 -1.85 -2.31
C ALA A 11 2.91 -0.79 -1.20
N ILE A 12 2.85 -1.22 0.07
CA ILE A 12 2.85 -0.31 1.24
C ILE A 12 4.13 0.54 1.26
N GLY A 13 5.29 -0.09 1.07
CA GLY A 13 6.59 0.60 1.03
C GLY A 13 6.67 1.62 -0.10
N THR A 14 6.06 1.33 -1.25
CA THR A 14 5.97 2.24 -2.39
C THR A 14 5.13 3.46 -2.06
N ILE A 15 3.99 3.29 -1.37
CA ILE A 15 3.18 4.42 -0.89
C ILE A 15 3.97 5.30 0.09
N TYR A 16 4.65 4.71 1.09
CA TYR A 16 5.46 5.49 2.03
C TYR A 16 6.63 6.21 1.34
N SER A 17 7.23 5.60 0.33
CA SER A 17 8.31 6.22 -0.46
C SER A 17 7.81 7.36 -1.34
N THR A 18 6.61 7.22 -1.91
CA THR A 18 5.98 8.24 -2.76
C THR A 18 5.43 9.41 -1.93
N PHE A 19 4.90 9.11 -0.75
CA PHE A 19 4.29 10.09 0.17
C PHE A 19 5.07 10.14 1.50
N PRO A 20 6.33 10.61 1.51
CA PRO A 20 7.19 10.60 2.70
C PRO A 20 6.70 11.55 3.82
N LYS A 21 5.71 12.41 3.54
CA LYS A 21 5.14 13.39 4.48
C LYS A 21 3.84 12.93 5.13
N LEU A 22 3.52 11.64 5.12
CA LEU A 22 2.41 11.09 5.88
C LEU A 22 2.68 11.26 7.38
N ASN A 23 2.17 12.35 7.96
CA ASN A 23 2.27 12.65 9.39
C ASN A 23 1.40 11.74 10.28
N TYR A 24 0.71 10.77 9.68
CA TYR A 24 -0.20 9.86 10.34
C TYR A 24 0.01 8.45 9.79
N THR A 25 -0.47 7.47 10.54
CA THR A 25 -0.54 6.11 10.00
C THR A 25 -1.70 6.04 9.01
N PRO A 26 -1.45 5.80 7.71
CA PRO A 26 -2.53 5.61 6.76
C PRO A 26 -3.38 4.40 7.15
N HIS A 27 -4.70 4.59 7.18
CA HIS A 27 -5.66 3.50 7.27
C HIS A 27 -5.61 2.67 5.97
N PRO A 28 -6.04 1.40 5.96
CA PRO A 28 -6.20 0.63 4.72
C PRO A 28 -6.93 1.37 3.59
N ASP A 29 -7.96 2.14 3.93
CA ASP A 29 -8.70 2.96 2.95
C ASP A 29 -7.87 4.13 2.39
N ASP A 30 -7.01 4.74 3.21
CA ASP A 30 -6.10 5.78 2.76
C ASP A 30 -5.08 5.21 1.77
N LEU A 31 -4.55 4.01 2.05
CA LEU A 31 -3.63 3.33 1.13
C LEU A 31 -4.30 2.99 -0.20
N LYS A 32 -5.55 2.50 -0.16
CA LYS A 32 -6.35 2.25 -1.37
C LYS A 32 -6.60 3.54 -2.14
N LEU A 33 -6.94 4.62 -1.45
CA LEU A 33 -7.16 5.92 -2.06
C LEU A 33 -5.89 6.44 -2.73
N LEU A 34 -4.75 6.37 -2.05
CA LEU A 34 -3.45 6.79 -2.60
C LEU A 34 -3.03 5.91 -3.79
N ALA A 35 -3.24 4.60 -3.72
CA ALA A 35 -3.00 3.70 -4.84
C ALA A 35 -3.89 4.03 -6.05
N ALA A 36 -5.19 4.27 -5.84
CA ALA A 36 -6.11 4.67 -6.90
C ALA A 36 -5.75 6.05 -7.49
N TYR A 37 -5.33 6.98 -6.65
CA TYR A 37 -4.86 8.29 -7.06
C TYR A 37 -3.62 8.18 -7.95
N MET A 38 -2.60 7.43 -7.53
CA MET A 38 -1.40 7.18 -8.33
C MET A 38 -1.76 6.52 -9.67
N LYS A 39 -2.66 5.54 -9.68
CA LYS A 39 -3.13 4.90 -10.91
C LYS A 39 -3.76 5.87 -11.90
N SER A 40 -4.42 6.90 -11.40
CA SER A 40 -5.12 7.90 -12.21
C SER A 40 -4.22 9.06 -12.66
N THR A 41 -3.07 9.27 -12.02
CA THR A 41 -2.26 10.49 -12.21
C THR A 41 -0.85 10.20 -12.69
N GLU A 42 -0.25 9.09 -12.29
CA GLU A 42 1.11 8.72 -12.62
C GLU A 42 1.15 7.85 -13.88
N SER A 43 2.04 8.20 -14.82
CA SER A 43 2.28 7.37 -16.01
C SER A 43 3.07 6.09 -15.66
N GLU A 44 3.87 6.15 -14.59
CA GLU A 44 4.68 5.03 -14.08
C GLU A 44 4.05 4.40 -12.84
N TYR A 45 2.80 3.95 -12.97
CA TYR A 45 2.07 3.29 -11.90
C TYR A 45 2.66 1.89 -11.58
N PRO A 46 3.11 1.64 -10.34
CA PRO A 46 3.59 0.33 -9.92
C PRO A 46 2.45 -0.68 -9.85
N LYS A 47 2.57 -1.79 -10.58
CA LYS A 47 1.56 -2.87 -10.57
C LYS A 47 1.37 -3.51 -9.19
N SER A 48 2.34 -3.42 -8.28
CA SER A 48 2.20 -3.89 -6.90
C SER A 48 1.07 -3.17 -6.16
N LEU A 49 0.77 -1.91 -6.51
CA LEU A 49 -0.34 -1.14 -5.92
C LEU A 49 -1.73 -1.67 -6.31
N ASP A 50 -1.87 -2.44 -7.41
CA ASP A 50 -3.15 -3.07 -7.76
C ASP A 50 -3.60 -4.08 -6.71
N LEU A 51 -2.64 -4.67 -5.99
CA LEU A 51 -2.94 -5.58 -4.91
C LEU A 51 -3.67 -4.85 -3.78
N LEU A 52 -3.24 -3.63 -3.42
CA LEU A 52 -3.92 -2.81 -2.41
C LEU A 52 -5.39 -2.56 -2.77
N LEU A 53 -5.69 -2.35 -4.05
CA LEU A 53 -7.05 -2.12 -4.53
C LEU A 53 -7.92 -3.39 -4.52
N SER A 54 -7.31 -4.56 -4.58
CA SER A 54 -8.00 -5.85 -4.75
C SER A 54 -8.21 -6.60 -3.43
N VAL A 55 -7.32 -6.42 -2.45
CA VAL A 55 -7.39 -7.13 -1.15
C VAL A 55 -8.32 -6.44 -0.16
N ASN A 56 -8.73 -7.17 0.88
CA ASN A 56 -9.55 -6.62 1.95
C ASN A 56 -8.75 -5.71 2.88
N ASN A 57 -9.44 -4.78 3.53
CA ASN A 57 -8.81 -3.85 4.47
C ASN A 57 -8.13 -4.56 5.65
N ALA A 58 -8.68 -5.69 6.10
CA ALA A 58 -8.10 -6.49 7.18
C ALA A 58 -6.71 -7.05 6.82
N ASP A 59 -6.50 -7.49 5.57
CA ASP A 59 -5.21 -8.00 5.10
C ASP A 59 -4.17 -6.87 5.05
N ILE A 60 -4.59 -5.68 4.62
CA ILE A 60 -3.75 -4.48 4.59
C ILE A 60 -3.41 -4.02 6.02
N GLU A 61 -4.36 -4.05 6.94
CA GLU A 61 -4.14 -3.69 8.33
C GLU A 61 -3.14 -4.63 9.02
N LEU A 62 -3.29 -5.94 8.81
CA LEU A 62 -2.33 -6.94 9.30
C LEU A 62 -0.93 -6.67 8.77
N GLU A 63 -0.79 -6.33 7.49
CA GLU A 63 0.52 -6.06 6.91
C GLU A 63 1.08 -4.70 7.35
N LEU A 64 0.25 -3.68 7.54
CA LEU A 64 0.64 -2.39 8.12
C LEU A 64 1.21 -2.55 9.54
N ILE A 65 0.57 -3.40 10.36
CA ILE A 65 1.04 -3.70 11.72
C ILE A 65 2.42 -4.36 11.67
N LYS A 66 2.65 -5.28 10.72
CA LYS A 66 3.97 -5.91 10.51
C LYS A 66 5.00 -4.92 10.00
N TYR A 67 4.63 -4.09 9.02
CA TYR A 67 5.52 -3.09 8.42
C TYR A 67 6.07 -2.12 9.47
N LYS A 68 5.23 -1.69 10.42
CA LYS A 68 5.64 -0.81 11.54
C LYS A 68 6.52 -1.44 12.61
N ARG A 69 6.58 -2.77 12.67
CA ARG A 69 7.43 -3.47 13.65
C ARG A 69 8.89 -3.54 13.23
N PHE A 70 9.20 -3.18 11.97
CA PHE A 70 10.54 -3.06 11.42
C PHE A 70 10.96 -1.59 11.37
#